data_AF-A0A3A1U3G5-F1
#
_entry.id   AF-A0A3A1U3G5-F1
#
_cell.length_a   1.000
_cell.length_b   1.000
_cell.length_c   1.000
_cell.angle_alpha   90.00
_cell.angle_beta   90.00
_cell.angle_gamma   90.00
#
_symmetry.space_group_name_H-M   'P 1'
#
loop_
_entity.id
_entity.type
_entity.pdbx_description
1 polymer ?
#
loop_
_entity_poly.entity_id
_entity_poly.type
_entity_poly.pdbx_seq_one_letter_code
_entity_poly.pdbx_strand_id
1 'polypeptide(L)'
;MELAEPSPRPLAKRDAAALIGVIAILTGESMLGRLDPELAARVAARLAREGLIAEPATDRALQLALSDLVERLRYSLGEYATPPLPVRFDDAD
;
A
#
# COMPACT_ATOMS: atom_id res chain seq x y z
N MET A 1 -6.50 -1.69 -18.18
CA MET A 1 -6.14 -1.39 -16.79
C MET A 1 -7.11 -0.30 -16.34
N GLU A 2 -8.09 -0.67 -15.54
CA GLU A 2 -9.11 0.26 -15.06
C GLU A 2 -8.46 1.14 -13.99
N LEU A 3 -8.39 2.45 -14.23
CA LEU A 3 -7.92 3.39 -13.23
C LEU A 3 -8.94 3.37 -12.09
N ALA A 4 -8.51 3.06 -10.87
CA ALA A 4 -9.39 3.09 -9.71
C ALA A 4 -10.13 4.43 -9.64
N GLU A 5 -11.44 4.38 -9.43
CA GLU A 5 -12.27 5.58 -9.40
C GLU A 5 -11.76 6.52 -8.28
N PRO A 6 -11.48 7.80 -8.58
CA PRO A 6 -11.00 8.72 -7.56
C PRO A 6 -12.05 8.86 -6.46
N SER A 7 -11.58 8.96 -5.21
CA SER A 7 -12.50 9.22 -4.11
C SER A 7 -13.31 10.50 -4.39
N PRO A 8 -14.63 10.50 -4.14
CA PRO A 8 -15.48 11.65 -4.44
C PRO A 8 -15.11 12.90 -3.62
N ARG A 9 -14.34 12.73 -2.54
CA ARG A 9 -13.81 13.84 -1.74
C ARG A 9 -12.29 13.72 -1.68
N PRO A 10 -11.55 14.80 -1.97
CA PRO A 10 -10.09 14.76 -1.90
C PRO A 10 -9.64 14.55 -0.45
N LEU A 11 -8.57 13.77 -0.29
CA LEU A 11 -7.90 13.58 0.99
C LEU A 11 -7.13 14.85 1.37
N ALA A 12 -7.24 15.29 2.63
CA ALA A 12 -6.46 16.43 3.09
C ALA A 12 -4.96 16.09 3.10
N LYS A 13 -4.10 17.05 2.72
CA LYS A 13 -2.63 16.84 2.70
C LYS A 13 -2.07 16.34 4.02
N ARG A 14 -2.61 16.85 5.13
CA ARG A 14 -2.24 16.44 6.50
C ARG A 14 -2.53 14.95 6.74
N ASP A 15 -3.69 14.48 6.30
CA ASP A 15 -4.13 13.10 6.51
C ASP A 15 -3.33 12.14 5.63
N ALA A 16 -3.08 12.52 4.37
CA ALA A 16 -2.20 11.77 3.47
C ALA A 16 -0.78 11.64 4.05
N ALA A 17 -0.20 12.73 4.56
CA ALA A 17 1.12 12.70 5.20
C ALA A 17 1.16 11.81 6.45
N ALA A 18 0.11 11.85 7.28
CA ALA A 18 0.00 10.99 8.45
C ALA A 18 -0.09 9.49 8.05
N LEU A 19 -0.91 9.17 7.04
CA LEU A 19 -1.04 7.81 6.53
C LEU A 19 0.27 7.29 5.91
N ILE A 20 1.00 8.13 5.17
CA ILE A 20 2.34 7.78 4.67
C ILE A 20 3.27 7.39 5.83
N GLY A 21 3.28 8.19 6.91
CA GLY A 21 4.10 7.89 8.09
C GLY A 21 3.73 6.57 8.76
N VAL A 22 2.43 6.31 8.96
CA VAL A 22 1.94 5.05 9.55
C VAL A 22 2.32 3.86 8.68
N ILE A 23 2.10 3.94 7.36
CA ILE A 23 2.43 2.85 6.43
C ILE A 23 3.94 2.62 6.39
N ALA A 24 4.76 3.68 6.37
CA ALA A 24 6.22 3.55 6.40
C ALA A 24 6.72 2.82 7.64
N ILE A 25 6.11 3.05 8.82
CA ILE A 25 6.41 2.30 10.04
C ILE A 25 6.06 0.82 9.85
N LEU A 26 4.86 0.50 9.37
CA LEU A 26 4.42 -0.88 9.15
C LEU A 26 5.32 -1.62 8.15
N THR A 27 5.71 -0.95 7.06
CA THR A 27 6.65 -1.51 6.08
C THR A 27 8.01 -1.78 6.73
N GLY A 28 8.53 -0.85 7.54
CA GLY A 28 9.80 -1.03 8.26
C GLY A 28 9.77 -2.19 9.25
N GLU A 29 8.70 -2.30 10.05
CA GLU A 29 8.52 -3.44 10.97
C GLU A 29 8.39 -4.76 10.22
N SER A 30 7.69 -4.78 9.07
CA SER A 30 7.57 -5.98 8.22
C SER A 30 8.92 -6.38 7.60
N MET A 31 9.68 -5.43 7.07
CA MET A 31 11.01 -5.70 6.48
C MET A 31 12.00 -6.27 7.50
N LEU A 32 11.88 -5.87 8.77
CA LEU A 32 12.72 -6.36 9.86
C LEU A 32 12.20 -7.65 10.51
N GLY A 33 11.09 -8.21 10.01
CA GLY A 33 10.46 -9.41 10.60
C GLY A 33 9.94 -9.18 12.03
N ARG A 34 9.65 -7.93 12.40
CA ARG A 34 9.17 -7.52 13.74
C ARG A 34 7.68 -7.27 13.78
N LEU A 35 7.03 -7.21 12.62
CA LEU A 35 5.58 -7.12 12.55
C LEU A 35 4.97 -8.42 13.06
N ASP A 36 4.09 -8.31 14.04
CA ASP A 36 3.35 -9.45 14.59
C ASP A 36 2.66 -10.24 13.45
N PRO A 37 2.79 -11.58 13.39
CA PRO A 37 2.24 -12.38 12.29
C PRO A 37 0.71 -12.29 12.15
N GLU A 38 -0.02 -12.19 13.27
CA GLU A 38 -1.47 -12.05 13.23
C GLU A 38 -1.87 -10.67 12.68
N LEU A 39 -1.17 -9.62 13.10
CA LEU A 39 -1.34 -8.29 12.55
C LEU A 39 -1.01 -8.25 11.05
N ALA A 40 0.10 -8.86 10.63
CA ALA A 40 0.48 -8.95 9.22
C ALA A 40 -0.61 -9.62 8.37
N ALA A 41 -1.14 -10.76 8.83
CA ALA A 41 -2.23 -11.47 8.17
C ALA A 41 -3.51 -10.62 8.09
N ARG A 42 -3.85 -9.89 9.16
CA ARG A 42 -5.02 -9.00 9.17
C ARG A 42 -4.87 -7.81 8.21
N VAL A 43 -3.68 -7.23 8.11
CA VAL A 43 -3.39 -6.16 7.14
C VAL A 43 -3.48 -6.71 5.73
N ALA A 44 -2.86 -7.85 5.44
CA ALA A 44 -2.90 -8.49 4.13
C ALA A 44 -4.34 -8.79 3.69
N ALA A 45 -5.15 -9.42 4.57
CA ALA A 45 -6.56 -9.69 4.29
C ALA A 45 -7.38 -8.40 4.05
N ARG A 46 -7.09 -7.32 4.79
CA ARG A 46 -7.75 -6.02 4.57
C ARG A 46 -7.45 -5.45 3.18
N LEU A 47 -6.19 -5.56 2.74
CA LEU A 47 -5.73 -5.10 1.42
C LEU A 47 -6.31 -5.97 0.30
N ALA A 48 -6.39 -7.29 0.51
CA ALA A 48 -6.94 -8.23 -0.47
C ALA A 48 -8.42 -7.95 -0.76
N ARG A 49 -9.19 -7.57 0.27
CA ARG A 49 -10.59 -7.16 0.11
C ARG A 49 -10.78 -5.93 -0.79
N GLU A 50 -9.76 -5.11 -0.97
CA GLU A 50 -9.77 -3.95 -1.88
C GLU A 50 -9.04 -4.25 -3.20
N GLY A 51 -8.66 -5.51 -3.46
CA GLY A 51 -7.93 -5.93 -4.65
C GLY A 51 -6.49 -5.43 -4.72
N LEU A 52 -5.90 -5.02 -3.59
CA LEU A 52 -4.57 -4.41 -3.54
C LEU A 52 -3.44 -5.43 -3.40
N ILE A 53 -3.76 -6.68 -3.10
CA ILE A 53 -2.82 -7.80 -2.97
C ILE A 53 -3.59 -9.10 -3.27
N ALA A 54 -2.91 -10.09 -3.86
CA ALA A 54 -3.47 -11.41 -4.07
C ALA A 54 -3.38 -12.27 -2.80
N GLU A 55 -4.34 -13.18 -2.62
CA GLU A 55 -4.29 -14.20 -1.57
C GLU A 55 -3.90 -15.57 -2.17
N PRO A 56 -3.09 -16.39 -1.46
CA PRO A 56 -2.46 -16.09 -0.17
C PRO A 56 -1.30 -15.08 -0.33
N ALA A 57 -1.24 -14.11 0.57
CA ALA A 57 -0.22 -13.07 0.54
C ALA A 57 1.07 -13.53 1.24
N THR A 58 2.20 -13.36 0.57
CA THR A 58 3.53 -13.48 1.20
C THR A 58 3.91 -12.18 1.92
N ASP A 59 4.87 -12.24 2.85
CA ASP A 59 5.41 -11.03 3.49
C ASP A 59 5.93 -10.03 2.46
N ARG A 60 6.56 -10.54 1.39
CA ARG A 60 7.04 -9.71 0.28
C ARG A 60 5.89 -9.02 -0.45
N ALA A 61 4.81 -9.75 -0.74
CA ALA A 61 3.63 -9.18 -1.36
C ALA A 61 3.00 -8.09 -0.47
N LEU A 62 2.96 -8.29 0.85
CA LEU A 62 2.50 -7.28 1.81
C LEU A 62 3.38 -6.03 1.77
N GLN A 63 4.70 -6.18 1.81
CA GLN A 63 5.64 -5.05 1.74
C GLN A 63 5.49 -4.24 0.43
N LEU A 64 5.31 -4.93 -0.70
CA LEU A 64 5.07 -4.29 -2.00
C LEU A 64 3.75 -3.52 -2.00
N ALA A 65 2.66 -4.13 -1.53
CA ALA A 65 1.35 -3.49 -1.47
C ALA A 65 1.35 -2.23 -0.59
N LEU A 66 2.04 -2.26 0.56
CA LEU A 66 2.22 -1.11 1.43
C LEU A 66 3.05 -0.01 0.77
N SER A 67 4.12 -0.37 0.05
CA SER A 67 4.95 0.59 -0.68
C SER A 67 4.17 1.27 -1.81
N ASP A 68 3.39 0.50 -2.57
CA ASP A 68 2.54 1.03 -3.65
C ASP A 68 1.44 1.96 -3.13
N LEU A 69 0.93 1.72 -1.92
CA LEU A 69 -0.01 2.64 -1.27
C LEU A 69 0.66 3.97 -0.91
N VAL A 70 1.90 3.95 -0.42
CA VAL A 70 2.67 5.17 -0.15
C VAL A 70 2.87 5.97 -1.43
N GLU A 71 3.27 5.32 -2.52
CA GLU A 71 3.49 6.01 -3.80
C GLU A 71 2.19 6.63 -4.34
N ARG A 72 1.05 5.95 -4.18
CA ARG A 72 -0.27 6.50 -4.54
C ARG A 72 -0.67 7.69 -3.66
N LEU A 73 -0.34 7.66 -2.36
CA LEU A 73 -0.58 8.79 -1.47
C LEU A 73 0.32 9.98 -1.82
N ARG A 74 1.59 9.76 -2.16
CA ARG A 74 2.50 10.81 -2.65
C ARG A 74 2.02 11.44 -3.95
N TYR A 75 1.51 10.63 -4.88
CA TYR A 75 0.82 11.15 -6.06
C TYR A 75 -0.37 12.05 -5.67
N SER A 76 -1.21 11.64 -4.71
CA SER A 76 -2.33 12.48 -4.25
C SER A 76 -1.90 13.80 -3.60
N LEU A 77 -0.68 13.87 -3.06
CA LEU A 77 -0.07 15.09 -2.54
C LEU A 77 0.44 16.04 -3.64
N GLY A 78 0.51 15.56 -4.88
CA GLY A 78 1.04 16.28 -6.03
C GLY A 78 2.57 16.17 -6.16
N GLU A 79 3.21 15.18 -5.52
CA GLU A 79 4.65 14.96 -5.65
C GLU A 79 5.04 14.44 -7.05
N TYR A 80 4.09 13.83 -7.77
CA TYR A 80 4.28 13.32 -9.13
C TYR A 80 3.23 13.89 -10.09
N ALA A 81 3.64 14.10 -11.35
CA ALA A 81 2.74 14.54 -12.42
C ALA A 81 1.86 13.39 -12.97
N THR A 82 2.29 12.15 -12.80
CA THR A 82 1.61 10.95 -13.29
C THR A 82 1.45 9.93 -12.16
N PRO A 83 0.37 9.13 -12.15
CA PRO A 83 0.17 8.11 -11.13
C PRO A 83 1.27 7.03 -11.24
N PRO A 84 1.75 6.47 -10.11
CA PRO A 84 2.68 5.36 -10.12
C PRO A 84 2.00 4.12 -10.74
N LEU A 85 2.80 3.34 -11.49
CA LEU A 85 2.33 2.04 -11.97
C LEU A 85 2.28 1.05 -10.80
N PRO A 86 1.22 0.25 -10.66
CA PRO A 86 1.18 -0.81 -9.66
C PRO A 86 2.28 -1.83 -9.95
N VAL A 87 3.00 -2.26 -8.91
CA VAL A 87 3.94 -3.37 -9.03
C VAL A 87 3.13 -4.64 -9.25
N ARG A 88 3.42 -5.39 -10.32
CA ARG A 88 2.71 -6.64 -10.61
C ARG A 88 3.16 -7.73 -9.64
N PHE A 89 2.18 -8.41 -9.04
CA PHE A 89 2.44 -9.56 -8.16
C PHE A 89 2.87 -10.82 -8.95
N ASP A 90 2.78 -10.80 -10.29
CA ASP A 90 3.24 -11.89 -11.18
C ASP A 90 4.76 -11.87 -11.43
N ASP A 91 5.47 -10.80 -11.04
CA ASP A 91 6.93 -10.65 -11.25
C ASP A 91 7.74 -11.17 -10.04
N ALA A 92 7.11 -11.86 -9.10
CA ALA A 92 7.75 -12.53 -7.97
C ALA A 92 7.91 -14.02 -8.28
N ASP A 93 8.90 -14.34 -9.12
CA ASP A 93 9.51 -15.68 -9.20
C ASP A 93 10.21 -16.06 -7.87
#